data_AF-A0A495YXK0-F1
#
_entry.id   AF-A0A495YXK0-F1
#
_cell.length_a   1.000
_cell.length_b   1.000
_cell.length_c   1.000
_cell.angle_alpha   90.00
_cell.angle_beta   90.00
_cell.angle_gamma   90.00
#
_symmetry.space_group_name_H-M   'P 1'
#
loop_
_entity.id
_entity.type
_entity.pdbx_description
1 polymer ?
#
loop_
_entity_poly.entity_id
_entity_poly.type
_entity_poly.pdbx_seq_one_letter_code
_entity_poly.pdbx_strand_id
1 'polypeptide(L)'
;MNWRTIFTRRIPQPRFYRGGALLDFQRSKPHTAPPTPDNLRRSPMSNRARANRRTSLSFFISLLLHLIAVLMVSINLPRWYRPPPPPDSIVAELIEVEFHSQRLHPVDIKKPIFHADIPNKPYANSAHATPLMSPKASAVPVNQVALPVQSTAKPLSTMAHLLPTSDTPFAEAAEDDWRLQESIGEPLETVAEIPQSTSTEVERDLSQIDRPQTDGVETPSLDRDAQMGLLLQTIASGIASEKDSPTVDIVFLLDTSGSMEDNIHAVGRHLVDMVEVFQAEQLDFTMAMVPFKYLAQHFHQPTKDYQRYERLLENLKCSGAERAYNAIVKSITRIKFRPEARRRFILITDAPFTGSYTIQEVLQQCWAAEITLDIIGGVTDRTEADDPLKAEREQKALARKTGGMWFPIPTN
;
A
#
# COMPACT_ATOMS: atom_id res chain seq x y z
N MET A 1 -18.93 -39.11 -7.49
CA MET A 1 -17.58 -39.44 -7.98
C MET A 1 -16.57 -38.95 -6.95
N ASN A 2 -15.77 -39.86 -6.40
CA ASN A 2 -15.03 -39.71 -5.15
C ASN A 2 -13.53 -39.64 -5.49
N TRP A 3 -12.90 -38.48 -5.29
CA TRP A 3 -11.47 -38.27 -5.56
C TRP A 3 -10.73 -38.12 -4.23
N ARG A 4 -10.30 -39.26 -3.68
CA ARG A 4 -9.23 -39.32 -2.69
C ARG A 4 -8.06 -40.07 -3.32
N THR A 5 -6.87 -39.65 -2.93
CA THR A 5 -5.56 -40.34 -2.96
C THR A 5 -4.53 -39.80 -3.96
N ILE A 6 -3.32 -39.63 -3.42
CA ILE A 6 -1.97 -39.58 -4.06
C ILE A 6 -1.41 -38.18 -4.34
N PHE A 7 -0.62 -37.65 -3.41
CA PHE A 7 0.81 -37.33 -3.62
C PHE A 7 1.47 -36.84 -2.32
N THR A 8 2.16 -37.72 -1.61
CA THR A 8 3.12 -37.38 -0.56
C THR A 8 4.53 -37.44 -1.15
N ARG A 9 5.10 -36.29 -1.52
CA ARG A 9 6.54 -36.17 -1.80
C ARG A 9 7.24 -35.54 -0.60
N ARG A 10 8.08 -36.34 0.06
CA ARG A 10 9.06 -35.92 1.07
C ARG A 10 10.04 -34.93 0.44
N ILE A 11 10.14 -33.75 1.01
CA ILE A 11 11.22 -32.78 0.75
C ILE A 11 12.39 -33.14 1.67
N PRO A 12 13.63 -33.24 1.16
CA PRO A 12 14.81 -33.53 1.98
C PRO A 12 15.23 -32.31 2.81
N GLN A 13 15.56 -32.57 4.07
CA GLN A 13 16.09 -31.61 5.04
C GLN A 13 17.48 -31.08 4.61
N PRO A 14 17.79 -29.78 4.79
CA PRO A 14 19.12 -29.25 4.55
C PRO A 14 20.12 -29.72 5.63
N ARG A 15 21.29 -30.17 5.16
CA ARG A 15 22.42 -30.59 5.99
C ARG A 15 23.06 -29.37 6.68
N PHE A 16 23.18 -29.44 8.00
CA PHE A 16 24.02 -28.58 8.82
C PHE A 16 25.49 -28.69 8.38
N TYR A 17 26.09 -27.58 7.93
CA TYR A 17 27.53 -27.46 7.82
C TYR A 17 28.10 -27.05 9.18
N ARG A 18 28.83 -27.98 9.80
CA ARG A 18 29.63 -27.79 11.02
C ARG A 18 31.10 -27.94 10.63
N GLY A 19 31.84 -26.84 10.69
CA GLY A 19 33.30 -26.79 10.55
C GLY A 19 33.73 -25.33 10.66
N GLY A 20 34.55 -24.86 11.60
CA GLY A 20 35.57 -25.55 12.38
C GLY A 20 36.93 -25.34 11.72
N ALA A 21 37.52 -24.15 11.86
CA ALA A 21 38.95 -23.92 11.63
C ALA A 21 39.41 -22.67 12.40
N LEU A 22 39.98 -22.94 13.58
CA LEU A 22 40.78 -22.03 14.39
C LEU A 22 42.16 -21.93 13.72
N LEU A 23 42.61 -20.74 13.30
CA LEU A 23 43.97 -20.52 12.80
C LEU A 23 44.80 -19.84 13.89
N ASP A 24 45.57 -20.67 14.60
CA ASP A 24 46.68 -20.26 15.45
C ASP A 24 47.82 -19.69 14.60
N PHE A 25 48.14 -18.41 14.80
CA PHE A 25 49.30 -17.77 14.17
C PHE A 25 50.46 -17.68 15.18
N GLN A 26 51.25 -18.76 15.26
CA GLN A 26 52.53 -18.76 15.98
C GLN A 26 53.72 -18.44 15.05
N ARG A 27 54.35 -17.30 15.32
CA ARG A 27 55.79 -17.10 15.56
C ARG A 27 56.80 -17.53 14.47
N SER A 28 57.55 -16.55 13.95
CA SER A 28 58.95 -16.76 13.56
C SER A 28 59.83 -15.58 13.99
N LYS A 29 60.76 -15.85 14.91
CA LYS A 29 61.87 -14.97 15.28
C LYS A 29 62.92 -14.96 14.16
N PRO A 30 63.55 -13.82 13.82
CA PRO A 30 64.67 -13.80 12.89
C PRO A 30 65.97 -14.28 13.54
N HIS A 31 66.68 -15.12 12.80
CA HIS A 31 68.00 -15.68 13.11
C HIS A 31 69.09 -14.61 13.08
N THR A 32 69.91 -14.61 14.13
CA THR A 32 71.18 -13.88 14.25
C THR A 32 72.26 -14.56 13.40
N ALA A 33 72.96 -13.78 12.56
CA ALA A 33 74.18 -14.18 11.87
C ALA A 33 75.40 -13.44 12.48
N PRO A 34 76.60 -14.06 12.50
CA PRO A 34 77.78 -13.53 13.17
C PRO A 34 78.53 -12.44 12.37
N PRO A 35 79.33 -11.59 13.04
CA PRO A 35 80.06 -10.50 12.40
C PRO A 35 81.38 -10.96 11.74
N THR A 36 81.61 -10.51 10.51
CA THR A 36 82.92 -10.52 9.85
C THR A 36 83.71 -9.23 10.15
N PRO A 37 85.01 -9.30 10.43
CA PRO A 37 85.87 -8.13 10.62
C PRO A 37 86.44 -7.63 9.28
N ASP A 38 87.00 -6.42 9.33
CA ASP A 38 87.81 -5.74 8.32
C ASP A 38 87.12 -5.15 7.09
N ASN A 39 87.00 -3.80 7.08
CA ASN A 39 87.83 -2.99 6.19
C ASN A 39 87.77 -1.49 6.51
N LEU A 40 88.86 -1.03 7.09
CA LEU A 40 89.59 0.22 6.85
C LEU A 40 88.94 1.32 6.00
N ARG A 41 88.83 2.49 6.65
CA ARG A 41 89.36 3.79 6.18
C ARG A 41 88.71 4.39 4.92
N ARG A 42 87.60 5.11 5.12
CA ARG A 42 87.20 6.22 4.22
C ARG A 42 86.80 7.47 5.01
N SER A 43 87.30 8.59 4.51
CA SER A 43 87.37 9.93 5.10
C SER A 43 86.02 10.58 5.39
N PRO A 44 85.91 11.41 6.45
CA PRO A 44 84.67 12.09 6.82
C PRO A 44 84.60 13.48 6.19
N MET A 45 84.19 13.59 4.93
CA MET A 45 83.78 14.89 4.40
C MET A 45 82.61 14.77 3.42
N SER A 46 81.57 15.57 3.69
CA SER A 46 80.44 16.00 2.82
C SER A 46 79.00 15.49 3.06
N ASN A 47 78.65 14.79 4.15
CA ASN A 47 77.26 14.35 4.36
C ASN A 47 76.33 15.31 5.15
N ARG A 48 76.76 16.51 5.55
CA ARG A 48 75.88 17.48 6.25
C ARG A 48 74.82 18.12 5.34
N ALA A 49 75.01 18.14 4.03
CA ALA A 49 74.06 18.77 3.09
C ALA A 49 72.87 17.87 2.69
N ARG A 50 72.93 16.55 2.94
CA ARG A 50 71.84 15.61 2.60
C ARG A 50 70.85 15.35 3.74
N ALA A 51 71.25 15.59 5.00
CA ALA A 51 70.37 15.39 6.15
C ALA A 51 69.21 16.41 6.20
N ASN A 52 69.46 17.67 5.82
CA ASN A 52 68.44 18.73 5.87
C ASN A 52 67.40 18.67 4.73
N ARG A 53 67.66 17.94 3.63
CA ARG A 53 66.66 17.79 2.55
C ARG A 53 65.59 16.73 2.83
N ARG A 54 65.85 15.80 3.75
CA ARG A 54 64.87 14.75 4.08
C ARG A 54 63.81 15.24 5.07
N THR A 55 64.18 16.13 6.00
CA THR A 55 63.25 16.69 6.99
C THR A 55 62.30 17.72 6.37
N SER A 56 62.74 18.48 5.36
CA SER A 56 61.86 19.40 4.65
C SER A 56 60.81 18.67 3.81
N LEU A 57 61.18 17.58 3.12
CA LEU A 57 60.24 16.82 2.30
C LEU A 57 59.10 16.21 3.15
N SER A 58 59.42 15.63 4.31
CA SER A 58 58.39 15.08 5.21
C SER A 58 57.43 16.17 5.72
N PHE A 59 57.93 17.38 5.94
CA PHE A 59 57.09 18.51 6.36
C PHE A 59 56.12 18.93 5.25
N PHE A 60 56.59 19.05 4.00
CA PHE A 60 55.74 19.39 2.86
C PHE A 60 54.67 18.32 2.58
N ILE A 61 55.03 17.03 2.66
CA ILE A 61 54.06 15.94 2.48
C ILE A 61 52.98 15.97 3.57
N SER A 62 53.37 16.20 4.82
CA SER A 62 52.43 16.32 5.94
C SER A 62 51.47 17.51 5.78
N LEU A 63 52.00 18.66 5.36
CA LEU A 63 51.21 19.86 5.09
C LEU A 63 50.20 19.63 3.95
N LEU A 64 50.65 18.98 2.87
CA LEU A 64 49.80 18.65 1.73
C LEU A 64 48.65 17.71 2.12
N LEU A 65 48.92 16.69 2.93
CA LEU A 65 47.89 15.76 3.42
C LEU A 65 46.85 16.47 4.29
N HIS A 66 47.27 17.37 5.18
CA HIS A 66 46.33 18.16 5.98
C HIS A 66 45.47 19.07 5.10
N LEU A 67 46.06 19.69 4.08
CA LEU A 67 45.33 20.55 3.15
C LEU A 67 44.28 19.77 2.34
N ILE A 68 44.61 18.55 1.90
CA ILE A 68 43.65 17.65 1.24
C ILE A 68 42.53 17.24 2.19
N ALA A 69 42.84 16.92 3.45
CA ALA A 69 41.83 16.55 4.44
C ALA A 69 40.86 17.71 4.72
N VAL A 70 41.38 18.93 4.91
CA VAL A 70 40.55 20.14 5.08
C VAL A 70 39.71 20.40 3.85
N LEU A 71 40.26 20.23 2.63
CA LEU A 71 39.50 20.38 1.40
C LEU A 71 38.37 19.34 1.28
N MET A 72 38.64 18.07 1.61
CA MET A 72 37.60 17.03 1.64
C MET A 72 36.50 17.34 2.65
N VAL A 73 36.86 17.78 3.85
CA VAL A 73 35.88 18.18 4.87
C VAL A 73 35.06 19.37 4.39
N SER A 74 35.69 20.40 3.81
CA SER A 74 35.01 21.61 3.31
C SER A 74 34.10 21.34 2.11
N ILE A 75 34.47 20.44 1.19
CA ILE A 75 33.63 20.07 0.04
C ILE A 75 32.44 19.19 0.48
N ASN A 76 32.62 18.37 1.51
CA ASN A 76 31.56 17.49 2.00
C ASN A 76 30.69 18.12 3.11
N LEU A 77 31.15 19.18 3.77
CA LEU A 77 30.38 19.89 4.80
C LEU A 77 28.99 20.31 4.31
N PRO A 78 28.80 20.88 3.10
CA PRO A 78 27.47 21.25 2.59
C PRO A 78 26.58 20.04 2.29
N ARG A 79 27.16 18.85 2.06
CA ARG A 79 26.40 17.61 1.90
C ARG A 79 25.93 17.04 3.23
N TRP A 80 26.70 17.26 4.31
CA TRP A 80 26.42 16.74 5.65
C TRP A 80 25.57 17.72 6.48
N TYR A 81 25.81 19.02 6.34
CA TYR A 81 24.93 20.08 6.81
C TYR A 81 23.86 20.36 5.75
N ARG A 82 22.99 19.39 5.51
CA ARG A 82 21.63 19.77 5.13
C ARG A 82 20.99 20.29 6.41
N PRO A 83 20.61 21.58 6.50
CA PRO A 83 19.76 22.00 7.61
C PRO A 83 18.58 21.03 7.66
N PRO A 84 18.15 20.58 8.85
CA PRO A 84 16.91 19.80 8.93
C PRO A 84 15.85 20.58 8.15
N PRO A 85 15.08 19.92 7.26
CA PRO A 85 14.02 20.62 6.56
C PRO A 85 13.23 21.40 7.62
N PRO A 86 12.87 22.68 7.35
CA PRO A 86 11.99 23.39 8.25
C PRO A 86 10.80 22.47 8.56
N PRO A 87 10.36 22.38 9.83
CA PRO A 87 9.26 21.49 10.17
C PRO A 87 8.13 21.77 9.19
N ASP A 88 7.73 20.74 8.44
CA ASP A 88 6.74 20.87 7.38
C ASP A 88 5.58 21.68 7.92
N SER A 89 5.27 22.82 7.30
CA SER A 89 4.23 23.74 7.76
C SER A 89 2.87 23.06 7.93
N ILE A 90 2.67 21.91 7.29
CA ILE A 90 1.52 21.03 7.46
C ILE A 90 1.42 20.47 8.88
N VAL A 91 2.53 20.15 9.55
CA VAL A 91 2.53 19.70 10.95
C VAL A 91 2.26 20.88 11.89
N ALA A 92 2.78 22.07 11.58
CA ALA A 92 2.49 23.27 12.36
C ALA A 92 1.01 23.69 12.24
N GLU A 93 0.42 23.61 11.05
CA GLU A 93 -1.00 23.88 10.80
C GLU A 93 -1.90 22.80 11.43
N LEU A 94 -1.47 21.53 11.46
CA LEU A 94 -2.17 20.48 12.22
C LEU A 94 -2.17 20.77 13.73
N ILE A 95 -1.11 21.36 14.27
CA ILE A 95 -1.00 21.71 15.70
C ILE A 95 -1.86 22.94 16.03
N GLU A 96 -2.02 23.88 15.11
CA GLU A 96 -2.76 25.12 15.38
C GLU A 96 -4.29 24.92 15.39
N VAL A 97 -4.81 23.98 14.59
CA VAL A 97 -6.25 23.67 14.53
C VAL A 97 -6.74 22.92 15.78
N GLU A 98 -5.90 22.10 16.42
CA GLU A 98 -6.30 21.30 17.59
C GLU A 98 -6.44 22.12 18.89
N PHE A 99 -5.87 23.32 18.97
CA PHE A 99 -5.95 24.17 20.17
C PHE A 99 -7.16 25.12 20.22
N HIS A 100 -7.88 25.35 19.10
CA HIS A 100 -8.97 26.34 19.07
C HIS A 100 -10.38 25.77 19.26
N SER A 101 -10.58 24.45 19.28
CA SER A 101 -11.89 23.81 19.36
C SER A 101 -12.35 23.40 20.78
N GLN A 102 -11.58 23.69 21.84
CA GLN A 102 -12.02 23.44 23.24
C GLN A 102 -12.67 24.66 23.92
N ARG A 103 -13.56 25.39 23.24
CA ARG A 103 -14.51 26.31 23.91
C ARG A 103 -15.93 25.79 23.78
N LEU A 104 -16.32 25.09 24.84
CA LEU A 104 -17.67 24.63 25.16
C LEU A 104 -18.71 25.73 24.96
N HIS A 105 -19.61 25.55 23.99
CA HIS A 105 -20.94 26.15 24.02
C HIS A 105 -21.94 25.08 24.46
N PRO A 106 -22.66 25.27 25.58
CA PRO A 106 -23.74 24.37 25.96
C PRO A 106 -24.92 24.57 25.00
N VAL A 107 -25.26 23.54 24.24
CA VAL A 107 -26.50 23.48 23.47
C VAL A 107 -27.55 22.73 24.29
N ASP A 108 -28.62 23.43 24.66
CA ASP A 108 -29.79 22.86 25.33
C ASP A 108 -30.55 21.90 24.40
N ILE A 109 -30.47 20.60 24.68
CA ILE A 109 -31.23 19.57 23.96
C ILE A 109 -32.60 19.39 24.61
N LYS A 110 -33.66 19.88 23.94
CA LYS A 110 -35.05 19.55 24.28
C LYS A 110 -35.34 18.08 23.94
N LYS A 111 -35.78 17.32 24.93
CA LYS A 111 -36.20 15.91 24.83
C LYS A 111 -37.43 15.75 23.91
N PRO A 112 -37.45 14.79 22.98
CA PRO A 112 -38.67 14.42 22.28
C PRO A 112 -39.56 13.52 23.16
N ILE A 113 -40.85 13.87 23.22
CA ILE A 113 -41.91 13.08 23.86
C ILE A 113 -42.35 12.02 22.85
N PHE A 114 -42.11 10.74 23.15
CA PHE A 114 -42.71 9.62 22.43
C PHE A 114 -44.02 9.20 23.08
N HIS A 115 -45.13 9.35 22.35
CA HIS A 115 -46.40 8.70 22.66
C HIS A 115 -46.32 7.23 22.23
N ALA A 116 -46.39 6.33 23.20
CA ALA A 116 -46.60 4.90 22.98
C ALA A 116 -48.11 4.63 23.01
N ASP A 117 -48.67 4.11 21.92
CA ASP A 117 -49.89 3.31 21.91
C ASP A 117 -50.07 2.66 20.53
N ILE A 118 -49.69 1.38 20.41
CA ILE A 118 -50.18 0.48 19.35
C ILE A 118 -50.51 -0.88 19.99
N PRO A 119 -51.74 -1.43 19.83
CA PRO A 119 -52.11 -2.70 20.41
C PRO A 119 -51.71 -3.89 19.52
N ASN A 120 -51.15 -4.92 20.17
CA ASN A 120 -50.84 -6.23 19.59
C ASN A 120 -52.09 -6.96 19.07
N LYS A 121 -52.06 -7.45 17.83
CA LYS A 121 -52.95 -8.51 17.33
C LYS A 121 -52.15 -9.79 17.08
N PRO A 122 -52.64 -10.97 17.48
CA PRO A 122 -51.95 -12.23 17.24
C PRO A 122 -52.23 -12.78 15.83
N TYR A 123 -51.17 -13.28 15.19
CA TYR A 123 -51.23 -14.04 13.94
C TYR A 123 -51.83 -15.42 14.18
N ALA A 124 -52.90 -15.74 13.45
CA ALA A 124 -53.47 -17.07 13.35
C ALA A 124 -52.85 -17.83 12.17
N ASN A 125 -52.38 -19.04 12.43
CA ASN A 125 -51.85 -19.98 11.44
C ASN A 125 -52.98 -20.47 10.52
N SER A 126 -52.82 -20.32 9.20
CA SER A 126 -53.66 -20.98 8.19
C SER A 126 -52.82 -21.94 7.37
N ALA A 127 -53.15 -23.22 7.49
CA ALA A 127 -52.60 -24.32 6.70
C ALA A 127 -53.22 -24.29 5.29
N HIS A 128 -52.37 -24.23 4.25
CA HIS A 128 -52.79 -24.47 2.88
C HIS A 128 -52.40 -25.89 2.44
N ALA A 129 -53.44 -26.69 2.20
CA ALA A 129 -53.37 -28.01 1.60
C ALA A 129 -53.08 -27.91 0.09
N THR A 130 -52.22 -28.82 -0.36
CA THR A 130 -51.88 -29.13 -1.75
C THR A 130 -53.01 -29.89 -2.45
N PRO A 131 -53.29 -29.62 -3.74
CA PRO A 131 -53.97 -30.58 -4.60
C PRO A 131 -53.02 -31.23 -5.59
N LEU A 132 -53.05 -32.56 -5.56
CA LEU A 132 -52.49 -33.52 -6.51
C LEU A 132 -53.24 -33.42 -7.85
N MET A 133 -52.56 -33.24 -8.98
CA MET A 133 -53.10 -33.62 -10.29
C MET A 133 -52.03 -34.23 -11.20
N SER A 134 -52.32 -35.46 -11.63
CA SER A 134 -51.58 -36.28 -12.59
C SER A 134 -51.61 -35.69 -14.02
N PRO A 135 -50.55 -35.87 -14.83
CA PRO A 135 -50.66 -35.67 -16.27
C PRO A 135 -51.03 -36.99 -16.98
N LYS A 136 -52.08 -36.90 -17.78
CA LYS A 136 -52.60 -37.95 -18.66
C LYS A 136 -51.88 -37.87 -20.01
N ALA A 137 -51.27 -38.97 -20.43
CA ALA A 137 -50.67 -39.15 -21.73
C ALA A 137 -51.71 -39.01 -22.85
N SER A 138 -51.32 -38.36 -23.95
CA SER A 138 -52.01 -38.47 -25.23
C SER A 138 -50.99 -38.38 -26.36
N ALA A 139 -50.85 -39.48 -27.08
CA ALA A 139 -50.03 -39.66 -28.26
C ALA A 139 -50.93 -39.60 -29.51
N VAL A 140 -50.55 -38.85 -30.54
CA VAL A 140 -51.08 -38.91 -31.92
C VAL A 140 -49.96 -38.47 -32.90
N PRO A 141 -49.89 -39.00 -34.14
CA PRO A 141 -48.63 -39.35 -34.78
C PRO A 141 -48.19 -38.45 -35.95
N VAL A 142 -46.91 -38.63 -36.31
CA VAL A 142 -46.27 -38.72 -37.63
C VAL A 142 -47.00 -38.12 -38.84
N ASN A 143 -46.33 -37.18 -39.53
CA ASN A 143 -46.35 -37.15 -40.99
C ASN A 143 -45.01 -36.66 -41.57
N GLN A 144 -44.52 -37.43 -42.55
CA GLN A 144 -43.29 -37.27 -43.32
C GLN A 144 -43.49 -36.29 -44.49
N VAL A 145 -42.49 -35.47 -44.83
CA VAL A 145 -42.22 -35.03 -46.22
C VAL A 145 -40.71 -34.82 -46.45
N ALA A 146 -40.24 -35.47 -47.52
CA ALA A 146 -39.02 -35.36 -48.36
C ALA A 146 -38.48 -33.91 -48.59
N LEU A 147 -37.27 -33.57 -49.10
CA LEU A 147 -36.04 -34.18 -49.69
C LEU A 147 -34.98 -33.02 -49.82
N PRO A 148 -33.79 -33.14 -50.45
CA PRO A 148 -32.52 -32.58 -49.96
C PRO A 148 -32.05 -31.31 -50.67
N VAL A 149 -31.14 -30.57 -50.03
CA VAL A 149 -30.29 -29.57 -50.71
C VAL A 149 -28.83 -29.91 -50.44
N GLN A 150 -28.15 -30.38 -51.48
CA GLN A 150 -26.70 -30.50 -51.53
C GLN A 150 -26.11 -29.10 -51.70
N SER A 151 -25.30 -28.65 -50.73
CA SER A 151 -24.47 -27.45 -50.88
C SER A 151 -23.03 -27.87 -51.14
N THR A 152 -22.62 -27.71 -52.39
CA THR A 152 -21.23 -27.74 -52.83
C THR A 152 -20.57 -26.39 -52.53
N ALA A 153 -19.74 -26.33 -51.49
CA ALA A 153 -18.83 -25.21 -51.28
C ALA A 153 -17.39 -25.73 -51.12
N LYS A 154 -16.51 -25.19 -51.98
CA LYS A 154 -15.07 -25.47 -52.04
C LYS A 154 -14.36 -25.00 -50.76
N PRO A 155 -13.39 -25.75 -50.22
CA PRO A 155 -12.56 -25.26 -49.12
C PRO A 155 -11.52 -24.26 -49.64
N LEU A 156 -11.59 -23.02 -49.18
CA LEU A 156 -10.55 -22.01 -49.40
C LEU A 156 -9.42 -22.27 -48.39
N SER A 157 -8.30 -22.78 -48.90
CA SER A 157 -7.07 -23.03 -48.14
C SER A 157 -6.31 -21.72 -47.96
N THR A 158 -6.40 -21.10 -46.79
CA THR A 158 -5.54 -19.97 -46.41
C THR A 158 -4.40 -20.50 -45.52
N MET A 159 -3.20 -20.58 -46.11
CA MET A 159 -1.96 -20.83 -45.38
C MET A 159 -1.66 -19.63 -44.47
N ALA A 160 -1.76 -19.82 -43.15
CA ALA A 160 -1.18 -18.91 -42.18
C ALA A 160 0.26 -19.37 -41.88
N HIS A 161 1.22 -18.54 -42.26
CA HIS A 161 2.62 -18.65 -41.87
C HIS A 161 2.75 -18.52 -40.34
N LEU A 162 3.12 -19.62 -39.68
CA LEU A 162 3.57 -19.62 -38.29
C LEU A 162 5.03 -19.16 -38.26
N LEU A 163 5.29 -18.01 -37.66
CA LEU A 163 6.61 -17.63 -37.19
C LEU A 163 6.74 -17.99 -35.70
N PRO A 164 7.87 -18.57 -35.28
CA PRO A 164 8.09 -18.99 -33.90
C PRO A 164 8.39 -17.78 -33.02
N THR A 165 7.54 -17.53 -32.02
CA THR A 165 7.86 -16.64 -30.91
C THR A 165 8.80 -17.36 -29.95
N SER A 166 10.06 -16.95 -29.96
CA SER A 166 11.04 -17.32 -28.95
C SER A 166 10.73 -16.61 -27.64
N ASP A 167 10.48 -17.41 -26.60
CA ASP A 167 10.46 -16.99 -25.20
C ASP A 167 11.86 -16.53 -24.77
N THR A 168 11.96 -15.30 -24.27
CA THR A 168 13.06 -14.90 -23.38
C THR A 168 12.48 -14.19 -22.16
N PRO A 169 12.89 -14.57 -20.94
CA PRO A 169 12.41 -13.97 -19.71
C PRO A 169 13.03 -12.57 -19.56
N PHE A 170 12.17 -11.57 -19.43
CA PHE A 170 12.60 -10.19 -19.23
C PHE A 170 13.19 -10.05 -17.82
N ALA A 171 14.51 -9.97 -17.78
CA ALA A 171 15.26 -9.60 -16.61
C ALA A 171 14.99 -8.13 -16.27
N GLU A 172 14.58 -7.94 -15.03
CA GLU A 172 14.55 -6.71 -14.26
C GLU A 172 15.90 -5.97 -14.39
N ALA A 173 15.93 -4.92 -15.20
CA ALA A 173 17.04 -3.98 -15.25
C ALA A 173 16.63 -2.70 -14.53
N ALA A 174 17.53 -2.28 -13.65
CA ALA A 174 17.41 -1.23 -12.67
C ALA A 174 17.30 0.18 -13.29
N GLU A 175 17.03 1.11 -12.38
CA GLU A 175 16.73 2.53 -12.54
C GLU A 175 17.81 3.37 -13.24
N ASP A 176 17.47 4.67 -13.39
CA ASP A 176 18.29 5.82 -13.78
C ASP A 176 18.39 6.15 -15.29
N ASP A 177 17.43 6.93 -15.81
CA ASP A 177 17.78 8.10 -16.63
C ASP A 177 16.59 9.08 -16.78
N TRP A 178 16.57 10.16 -15.99
CA TRP A 178 15.85 11.37 -16.38
C TRP A 178 16.71 12.60 -16.06
N ARG A 179 17.59 12.97 -16.99
CA ARG A 179 18.12 14.32 -17.06
C ARG A 179 18.48 14.72 -18.49
N LEU A 180 17.86 15.84 -18.89
CA LEU A 180 18.24 16.82 -19.93
C LEU A 180 17.22 16.95 -21.08
N GLN A 181 16.35 17.95 -20.97
CA GLN A 181 16.55 19.14 -21.80
C GLN A 181 15.88 20.38 -21.21
N GLU A 182 16.72 21.39 -21.02
CA GLU A 182 16.46 22.74 -20.57
C GLU A 182 16.50 23.63 -21.83
N SER A 183 15.45 24.41 -22.08
CA SER A 183 15.45 25.51 -23.05
C SER A 183 14.24 26.43 -22.84
N ILE A 184 14.42 27.39 -21.93
CA ILE A 184 14.16 28.84 -22.07
C ILE A 184 12.87 29.28 -22.82
N GLY A 185 12.00 30.03 -22.11
CA GLY A 185 11.08 30.98 -22.74
C GLY A 185 9.92 31.50 -21.88
N GLU A 186 10.20 32.52 -21.05
CA GLU A 186 9.34 33.65 -20.61
C GLU A 186 8.04 33.42 -19.78
N PRO A 187 7.69 34.37 -18.87
CA PRO A 187 6.65 34.21 -17.87
C PRO A 187 5.30 34.81 -18.34
N LEU A 188 4.19 34.10 -18.10
CA LEU A 188 2.88 34.72 -18.06
C LEU A 188 2.25 34.52 -16.69
N GLU A 189 2.11 35.63 -15.98
CA GLU A 189 1.13 35.82 -14.92
C GLU A 189 -0.26 35.51 -15.48
N THR A 190 -0.92 34.48 -14.95
CA THR A 190 -2.38 34.42 -14.96
C THR A 190 -2.81 33.70 -13.68
N VAL A 191 -3.32 34.51 -12.77
CA VAL A 191 -4.05 34.10 -11.56
C VAL A 191 -5.23 33.24 -12.00
N ALA A 192 -5.23 31.96 -11.63
CA ALA A 192 -6.39 31.09 -11.71
C ALA A 192 -6.81 30.74 -10.27
N GLU A 193 -8.02 31.15 -9.92
CA GLU A 193 -8.69 30.86 -8.67
C GLU A 193 -8.75 29.35 -8.42
N ILE A 194 -8.26 28.94 -7.25
CA ILE A 194 -8.50 27.60 -6.71
C ILE A 194 -10.00 27.50 -6.41
N PRO A 195 -10.73 26.51 -6.96
CA PRO A 195 -12.14 26.36 -6.64
C PRO A 195 -12.28 25.94 -5.17
N GLN A 196 -12.94 26.79 -4.39
CA GLN A 196 -13.42 26.46 -3.05
C GLN A 196 -14.52 25.41 -3.18
N SER A 197 -14.15 24.13 -3.22
CA SER A 197 -15.09 23.05 -3.01
C SER A 197 -15.60 23.14 -1.58
N THR A 198 -16.91 23.35 -1.44
CA THR A 198 -17.62 23.39 -0.16
C THR A 198 -17.67 21.97 0.40
N SER A 199 -16.59 21.54 1.05
CA SER A 199 -16.54 20.29 1.80
C SER A 199 -17.53 20.38 2.95
N THR A 200 -18.63 19.65 2.84
CA THR A 200 -19.56 19.42 3.93
C THR A 200 -18.84 18.52 4.93
N GLU A 201 -18.37 19.13 6.02
CA GLU A 201 -17.72 18.46 7.14
C GLU A 201 -18.77 17.59 7.86
N VAL A 202 -18.95 16.38 7.34
CA VAL A 202 -19.66 15.30 8.00
C VAL A 202 -18.62 14.54 8.80
N GLU A 203 -18.27 15.09 9.97
CA GLU A 203 -17.53 14.38 11.01
C GLU A 203 -18.44 13.24 11.52
N ARG A 204 -18.41 12.10 10.83
CA ARG A 204 -19.05 10.85 11.28
C ARG A 204 -18.20 10.29 12.41
N ASP A 205 -18.57 10.72 13.60
CA ASP A 205 -17.94 10.37 14.85
C ASP A 205 -18.22 8.90 15.22
N LEU A 206 -17.36 7.99 14.74
CA LEU A 206 -17.23 6.64 15.29
C LEU A 206 -16.23 6.60 16.47
N SER A 207 -15.57 7.73 16.76
CA SER A 207 -14.67 7.88 17.91
C SER A 207 -15.40 8.22 19.22
N GLN A 208 -16.63 8.75 19.16
CA GLN A 208 -17.52 8.93 20.31
C GLN A 208 -18.53 7.78 20.49
N ILE A 209 -18.03 6.54 20.48
CA ILE A 209 -18.51 5.62 21.52
C ILE A 209 -17.87 6.10 22.82
N ASP A 210 -18.41 7.22 23.32
CA ASP A 210 -18.16 7.71 24.66
C ASP A 210 -18.43 6.54 25.58
N ARG A 211 -17.44 6.17 26.40
CA ARG A 211 -17.64 5.27 27.52
C ARG A 211 -18.44 6.04 28.57
N PRO A 212 -19.76 5.84 28.72
CA PRO A 212 -20.36 6.16 29.99
C PRO A 212 -19.60 5.34 31.03
N GLN A 213 -19.07 6.00 32.06
CA GLN A 213 -18.85 5.36 33.35
C GLN A 213 -20.23 4.99 33.90
N THR A 214 -20.82 3.94 33.32
CA THR A 214 -22.02 3.27 33.80
C THR A 214 -21.61 1.89 34.23
N ASP A 215 -21.93 1.59 35.47
CA ASP A 215 -21.74 0.31 36.13
C ASP A 215 -22.06 -0.88 35.22
N GLY A 216 -21.03 -1.67 34.90
CA GLY A 216 -21.12 -3.13 34.79
C GLY A 216 -22.05 -3.74 33.74
N VAL A 217 -22.32 -3.08 32.61
CA VAL A 217 -22.87 -3.76 31.42
C VAL A 217 -21.78 -3.77 30.37
N GLU A 218 -21.00 -4.86 30.34
CA GLU A 218 -20.06 -5.14 29.24
C GLU A 218 -20.88 -5.26 27.94
N THR A 219 -20.93 -4.19 27.15
CA THR A 219 -21.33 -4.32 25.75
C THR A 219 -20.31 -5.26 25.10
N PRO A 220 -20.75 -6.33 24.43
CA PRO A 220 -19.83 -7.23 23.77
C PRO A 220 -19.03 -6.43 22.75
N SER A 221 -17.73 -6.34 22.95
CA SER A 221 -16.82 -5.80 21.94
C SER A 221 -17.02 -6.61 20.67
N LEU A 222 -17.39 -5.95 19.57
CA LEU A 222 -17.50 -6.60 18.27
C LEU A 222 -16.17 -7.29 17.94
N ASP A 223 -16.24 -8.50 17.41
CA ASP A 223 -15.06 -9.19 16.89
C ASP A 223 -14.45 -8.37 15.73
N ARG A 224 -13.13 -8.49 15.56
CA ARG A 224 -12.35 -7.77 14.54
C ARG A 224 -12.93 -7.92 13.13
N ASP A 225 -13.45 -9.10 12.81
CA ASP A 225 -14.14 -9.38 11.55
C ASP A 225 -15.37 -8.49 11.35
N ALA A 226 -16.26 -8.47 12.34
CA ALA A 226 -17.48 -7.66 12.30
C ALA A 226 -17.17 -6.16 12.29
N GLN A 227 -16.11 -5.73 12.99
CA GLN A 227 -15.63 -4.35 12.91
C GLN A 227 -15.20 -3.99 11.48
N MET A 228 -14.42 -4.84 10.81
CA MET A 228 -13.99 -4.62 9.43
C MET A 228 -15.21 -4.51 8.48
N GLY A 229 -16.20 -5.38 8.64
CA GLY A 229 -17.45 -5.30 7.87
C GLY A 229 -18.18 -3.97 8.05
N LEU A 230 -18.30 -3.49 9.29
CA LEU A 230 -18.91 -2.19 9.58
C LEU A 230 -18.13 -1.02 8.96
N LEU A 231 -16.79 -1.06 8.99
CA LEU A 231 -15.95 -0.03 8.38
C LEU A 231 -16.15 0.02 6.85
N LEU A 232 -16.14 -1.12 6.18
CA LEU A 232 -16.34 -1.18 4.72
C LEU A 232 -17.74 -0.70 4.32
N GLN A 233 -18.78 -1.07 5.08
CA GLN A 233 -20.14 -0.56 4.85
C GLN A 233 -20.21 0.96 5.07
N THR A 234 -19.54 1.49 6.10
CA THR A 234 -19.49 2.94 6.38
C THR A 234 -18.83 3.69 5.23
N ILE A 235 -17.72 3.17 4.69
CA ILE A 235 -17.06 3.73 3.52
C ILE A 235 -18.00 3.69 2.31
N ALA A 236 -18.65 2.55 2.05
CA ALA A 236 -19.58 2.42 0.94
C ALA A 236 -20.74 3.41 1.02
N SER A 237 -21.37 3.56 2.19
CA SER A 237 -22.44 4.54 2.38
C SER A 237 -21.95 5.97 2.16
N GLY A 238 -20.72 6.27 2.58
CA GLY A 238 -20.06 7.55 2.27
C GLY A 238 -19.94 7.80 0.77
N ILE A 239 -19.34 6.85 0.05
CA ILE A 239 -19.16 6.91 -1.41
C ILE A 239 -20.50 7.03 -2.16
N ALA A 240 -21.52 6.31 -1.69
CA ALA A 240 -22.86 6.30 -2.26
C ALA A 240 -23.63 7.61 -2.05
N SER A 241 -23.38 8.28 -0.93
CA SER A 241 -24.05 9.54 -0.59
C SER A 241 -23.56 10.75 -1.40
N GLU A 242 -22.43 10.63 -2.09
CA GLU A 242 -21.86 11.68 -2.94
C GLU A 242 -22.62 11.84 -4.26
N LYS A 243 -22.97 13.08 -4.61
CA LYS A 243 -23.88 13.39 -5.72
C LYS A 243 -23.18 13.74 -7.04
N ASP A 244 -21.86 13.81 -7.06
CA ASP A 244 -21.13 14.41 -8.18
C ASP A 244 -21.11 13.52 -9.43
N SER A 245 -21.10 12.19 -9.25
CA SER A 245 -21.19 11.23 -10.36
C SER A 245 -21.70 9.87 -9.85
N PRO A 246 -22.62 9.21 -10.58
CA PRO A 246 -23.10 7.88 -10.25
C PRO A 246 -22.07 6.77 -10.57
N THR A 247 -20.96 7.12 -11.22
CA THR A 247 -19.94 6.18 -11.69
C THR A 247 -18.71 6.28 -10.81
N VAL A 248 -18.28 5.16 -10.23
CA VAL A 248 -17.13 5.13 -9.30
C VAL A 248 -16.18 3.98 -9.59
N ASP A 249 -14.89 4.26 -9.58
CA ASP A 249 -13.83 3.25 -9.65
C ASP A 249 -13.12 3.19 -8.30
N ILE A 250 -13.22 2.03 -7.66
CA ILE A 250 -12.72 1.80 -6.31
C ILE A 250 -11.47 0.93 -6.41
N VAL A 251 -10.38 1.35 -5.78
CA VAL A 251 -9.11 0.62 -5.76
C VAL A 251 -8.75 0.28 -4.32
N PHE A 252 -8.73 -1.01 -4.02
CA PHE A 252 -8.22 -1.52 -2.76
C PHE A 252 -6.69 -1.59 -2.80
N LEU A 253 -6.02 -0.84 -1.93
CA LEU A 253 -4.60 -0.94 -1.69
C LEU A 253 -4.42 -1.76 -0.41
N LEU A 254 -3.89 -2.97 -0.54
CA LEU A 254 -3.83 -3.93 0.56
C LEU A 254 -2.40 -4.17 0.98
N ASP A 255 -2.09 -3.81 2.21
CA ASP A 255 -0.87 -4.23 2.86
C ASP A 255 -0.89 -5.74 3.06
N THR A 256 0.14 -6.41 2.53
CA THR A 256 0.27 -7.87 2.62
C THR A 256 1.33 -8.27 3.64
N SER A 257 1.65 -7.44 4.62
CA SER A 257 2.47 -7.81 5.77
C SER A 257 1.86 -8.99 6.55
N GLY A 258 2.68 -9.74 7.28
CA GLY A 258 2.21 -10.95 7.97
C GLY A 258 1.13 -10.69 9.03
N SER A 259 1.13 -9.52 9.66
CA SER A 259 0.13 -9.11 10.66
C SER A 259 -1.24 -8.81 10.04
N MET A 260 -1.30 -8.59 8.73
CA MET A 260 -2.51 -8.23 7.99
C MET A 260 -3.33 -9.42 7.50
N GLU A 261 -2.87 -10.67 7.69
CA GLU A 261 -3.53 -11.87 7.14
C GLU A 261 -5.01 -11.95 7.50
N ASP A 262 -5.33 -11.82 8.78
CA ASP A 262 -6.71 -11.90 9.23
C ASP A 262 -7.57 -10.70 8.78
N ASN A 263 -6.98 -9.50 8.75
CA ASN A 263 -7.66 -8.29 8.28
C ASN A 263 -7.99 -8.39 6.79
N ILE A 264 -7.07 -8.94 5.99
CA ILE A 264 -7.28 -9.24 4.56
C ILE A 264 -8.41 -10.25 4.38
N HIS A 265 -8.44 -11.31 5.18
CA HIS A 265 -9.52 -12.29 5.12
C HIS A 265 -10.87 -11.71 5.54
N ALA A 266 -10.90 -10.83 6.54
CA ALA A 266 -12.08 -10.09 6.93
C ALA A 266 -12.58 -9.17 5.79
N VAL A 267 -11.67 -8.43 5.15
CA VAL A 267 -12.01 -7.63 3.95
C VAL A 267 -12.63 -8.52 2.88
N GLY A 268 -12.02 -9.66 2.57
CA GLY A 268 -12.54 -10.60 1.58
C GLY A 268 -13.94 -11.11 1.89
N ARG A 269 -14.25 -11.41 3.15
CA ARG A 269 -15.59 -11.85 3.57
C ARG A 269 -16.65 -10.75 3.54
N HIS A 270 -16.24 -9.50 3.75
CA HIS A 270 -17.14 -8.35 3.85
C HIS A 270 -17.21 -7.49 2.58
N LEU A 271 -16.54 -7.90 1.49
CA LEU A 271 -16.70 -7.24 0.19
C LEU A 271 -18.15 -7.30 -0.31
N VAL A 272 -18.85 -8.41 -0.09
CA VAL A 272 -20.26 -8.55 -0.44
C VAL A 272 -21.14 -7.49 0.24
N ASP A 273 -20.93 -7.24 1.53
CA ASP A 273 -21.71 -6.24 2.27
C ASP A 273 -21.52 -4.84 1.69
N MET A 274 -20.29 -4.50 1.31
CA MET A 274 -19.97 -3.24 0.64
C MET A 274 -20.68 -3.12 -0.71
N VAL A 275 -20.70 -4.21 -1.49
CA VAL A 275 -21.37 -4.28 -2.79
C VAL A 275 -22.88 -4.16 -2.67
N GLU A 276 -23.49 -4.76 -1.64
CA GLU A 276 -24.92 -4.66 -1.37
C GLU A 276 -25.35 -3.20 -1.16
N VAL A 277 -24.54 -2.41 -0.43
CA VAL A 277 -24.76 -0.97 -0.28
C VAL A 277 -24.73 -0.27 -1.64
N PHE A 278 -23.74 -0.54 -2.48
CA PHE A 278 -23.66 0.06 -3.81
C PHE A 278 -24.81 -0.33 -4.74
N GLN A 279 -25.27 -1.58 -4.66
CA GLN A 279 -26.39 -2.06 -5.45
C GLN A 279 -27.71 -1.43 -5.00
N ALA A 280 -27.93 -1.30 -3.68
CA ALA A 280 -29.10 -0.64 -3.12
C ALA A 280 -29.20 0.83 -3.58
N GLU A 281 -28.07 1.51 -3.63
CA GLU A 281 -27.95 2.92 -4.07
C GLU A 281 -27.78 3.08 -5.59
N GLN A 282 -27.85 1.98 -6.35
CA GLN A 282 -27.77 1.95 -7.83
C GLN A 282 -26.49 2.60 -8.39
N LEU A 283 -25.37 2.48 -7.68
CA LEU A 283 -24.08 2.99 -8.15
C LEU A 283 -23.48 2.12 -9.26
N ASP A 284 -22.97 2.75 -10.32
CA ASP A 284 -22.17 2.08 -11.34
C ASP A 284 -20.71 2.00 -10.89
N PHE A 285 -20.38 0.98 -10.11
CA PHE A 285 -19.03 0.80 -9.58
C PHE A 285 -18.18 -0.21 -10.39
N THR A 286 -16.86 -0.03 -10.36
CA THR A 286 -15.88 -1.10 -10.61
C THR A 286 -14.89 -1.16 -9.47
N MET A 287 -14.31 -2.34 -9.24
CA MET A 287 -13.29 -2.56 -8.22
C MET A 287 -11.99 -3.04 -8.84
N ALA A 288 -10.88 -2.48 -8.39
CA ALA A 288 -9.52 -2.91 -8.64
C ALA A 288 -8.86 -3.27 -7.30
N MET A 289 -7.80 -4.08 -7.38
CA MET A 289 -7.09 -4.54 -6.19
C MET A 289 -5.59 -4.52 -6.42
N VAL A 290 -4.87 -3.96 -5.46
CA VAL A 290 -3.42 -3.82 -5.47
C VAL A 290 -2.86 -4.31 -4.13
N PRO A 291 -2.65 -5.62 -3.97
CA PRO A 291 -1.82 -6.12 -2.89
C PRO A 291 -0.39 -5.61 -3.10
N PHE A 292 0.18 -5.01 -2.06
CA PHE A 292 1.52 -4.46 -2.12
C PHE A 292 2.44 -5.03 -1.04
N LYS A 293 3.70 -5.14 -1.44
CA LYS A 293 4.87 -5.44 -0.60
C LYS A 293 6.06 -4.63 -1.11
N TYR A 294 7.18 -4.68 -0.38
CA TYR A 294 8.33 -3.79 -0.55
C TYR A 294 8.81 -3.65 -2.01
N LEU A 295 8.99 -4.77 -2.74
CA LEU A 295 9.45 -4.77 -4.14
C LEU A 295 8.37 -5.09 -5.17
N ALA A 296 7.26 -5.71 -4.77
CA ALA A 296 6.27 -6.18 -5.73
C ALA A 296 4.89 -5.63 -5.43
N GLN A 297 4.20 -5.29 -6.51
CA GLN A 297 2.82 -4.88 -6.51
C GLN A 297 2.15 -5.63 -7.65
N HIS A 298 0.98 -6.18 -7.38
CA HIS A 298 0.19 -6.85 -8.40
C HIS A 298 -1.04 -6.00 -8.68
N PHE A 299 -1.24 -5.64 -9.94
CA PHE A 299 -2.30 -4.72 -10.34
C PHE A 299 -3.44 -5.53 -10.94
N HIS A 300 -4.47 -5.79 -10.14
CA HIS A 300 -5.69 -6.39 -10.64
C HIS A 300 -6.62 -5.26 -11.12
N GLN A 301 -6.81 -5.24 -12.45
CA GLN A 301 -7.50 -4.15 -13.15
C GLN A 301 -8.99 -4.08 -12.80
N PRO A 302 -9.61 -2.88 -12.91
CA PRO A 302 -10.99 -2.69 -12.49
C PRO A 302 -11.99 -3.65 -13.16
N THR A 303 -12.92 -4.20 -12.38
CA THR A 303 -14.00 -5.09 -12.85
C THR A 303 -15.24 -4.96 -11.98
N LYS A 304 -16.40 -5.38 -12.50
CA LYS A 304 -17.66 -5.49 -11.74
C LYS A 304 -17.79 -6.81 -10.97
N ASP A 305 -16.99 -7.82 -11.32
CA ASP A 305 -17.01 -9.13 -10.69
C ASP A 305 -16.22 -9.10 -9.36
N TYR A 306 -16.91 -8.73 -8.28
CA TYR A 306 -16.29 -8.68 -6.94
C TYR A 306 -15.92 -10.08 -6.40
N GLN A 307 -16.64 -11.13 -6.80
CA GLN A 307 -16.38 -12.51 -6.37
C GLN A 307 -15.02 -13.02 -6.88
N ARG A 308 -14.49 -12.41 -7.94
CA ARG A 308 -13.10 -12.63 -8.34
C ARG A 308 -12.12 -12.19 -7.25
N TYR A 309 -12.39 -11.09 -6.57
CA TYR A 309 -11.53 -10.55 -5.51
C TYR A 309 -11.71 -11.24 -4.18
N GLU A 310 -12.91 -11.67 -3.82
CA GLU A 310 -13.13 -12.51 -2.64
C GLU A 310 -12.23 -13.75 -2.70
N ARG A 311 -12.31 -14.49 -3.81
CA ARG A 311 -11.46 -15.67 -4.06
C ARG A 311 -9.98 -15.33 -4.09
N LEU A 312 -9.62 -14.13 -4.56
CA LEU A 312 -8.23 -13.70 -4.56
C LEU A 312 -7.72 -13.48 -3.13
N LEU A 313 -8.51 -12.83 -2.29
CA LEU A 313 -8.18 -12.52 -0.90
C LEU A 313 -8.15 -13.77 -0.01
N GLU A 314 -9.03 -14.73 -0.25
CA GLU A 314 -9.00 -16.04 0.41
C GLU A 314 -7.67 -16.79 0.21
N ASN A 315 -7.00 -16.57 -0.92
CA ASN A 315 -5.77 -17.27 -1.30
C ASN A 315 -4.52 -16.38 -1.22
N LEU A 316 -4.68 -15.13 -0.77
CA LEU A 316 -3.57 -14.17 -0.73
C LEU A 316 -2.63 -14.54 0.42
N LYS A 317 -1.33 -14.64 0.12
CA LYS A 317 -0.32 -14.94 1.13
C LYS A 317 0.30 -13.65 1.64
N CYS A 318 0.30 -13.50 2.95
CA CYS A 318 0.81 -12.32 3.63
C CYS A 318 2.26 -12.54 4.08
N SER A 319 3.18 -11.68 3.64
CA SER A 319 4.59 -11.67 4.04
C SER A 319 5.31 -10.39 3.58
N GLY A 320 6.36 -10.04 4.31
CA GLY A 320 7.35 -9.02 3.92
C GLY A 320 7.01 -7.62 4.40
N ALA A 321 7.94 -6.70 4.16
CA ALA A 321 7.80 -5.29 4.46
C ALA A 321 6.95 -4.57 3.41
N GLU A 322 6.50 -3.38 3.74
CA GLU A 322 5.51 -2.61 3.01
C GLU A 322 6.02 -1.20 2.63
N ARG A 323 5.38 -0.58 1.64
CA ARG A 323 5.72 0.76 1.11
C ARG A 323 4.46 1.46 0.62
N ALA A 324 3.61 1.89 1.55
CA ALA A 324 2.29 2.46 1.26
C ALA A 324 2.37 3.64 0.27
N TYR A 325 3.34 4.56 0.41
CA TYR A 325 3.46 5.69 -0.50
C TYR A 325 3.74 5.27 -1.95
N ASN A 326 4.59 4.25 -2.15
CA ASN A 326 4.82 3.70 -3.47
C ASN A 326 3.59 2.96 -4.02
N ALA A 327 2.79 2.33 -3.16
CA ALA A 327 1.55 1.66 -3.57
C ALA A 327 0.51 2.65 -4.07
N ILE A 328 0.33 3.77 -3.36
CA ILE A 328 -0.57 4.85 -3.80
C ILE A 328 -0.12 5.37 -5.16
N VAL A 329 1.09 5.94 -5.26
CA VAL A 329 1.56 6.64 -6.47
C VAL A 329 1.63 5.71 -7.69
N LYS A 330 2.08 4.46 -7.52
CA LYS A 330 2.13 3.51 -8.65
C LYS A 330 0.74 3.06 -9.09
N SER A 331 -0.26 3.05 -8.20
CA SER A 331 -1.64 2.71 -8.57
C SER A 331 -2.29 3.78 -9.42
N ILE A 332 -1.99 5.07 -9.14
CA ILE A 332 -2.46 6.21 -9.95
C ILE A 332 -2.11 6.02 -11.43
N THR A 333 -0.89 5.54 -11.70
CA THR A 333 -0.37 5.42 -13.07
C THR A 333 -0.70 4.10 -13.76
N ARG A 334 -0.97 3.03 -13.00
CA ARG A 334 -1.10 1.66 -13.54
C ARG A 334 -2.53 1.12 -13.57
N ILE A 335 -3.44 1.69 -12.78
CA ILE A 335 -4.85 1.34 -12.84
C ILE A 335 -5.52 2.09 -13.99
N LYS A 336 -6.29 1.35 -14.80
CA LYS A 336 -7.04 1.92 -15.92
C LYS A 336 -8.41 2.39 -15.44
N PHE A 337 -8.49 3.65 -15.01
CA PHE A 337 -9.76 4.28 -14.63
C PHE A 337 -10.64 4.51 -15.85
N ARG A 338 -11.96 4.37 -15.66
CA ARG A 338 -12.96 4.80 -16.63
C ARG A 338 -12.94 6.34 -16.73
N PRO A 339 -13.22 6.90 -17.92
CA PRO A 339 -13.42 8.34 -18.05
C PRO A 339 -14.61 8.76 -17.18
N GLU A 340 -14.52 9.94 -16.57
CA GLU A 340 -15.60 10.57 -15.76
C GLU A 340 -16.04 9.80 -14.50
N ALA A 341 -15.40 8.66 -14.20
CA ALA A 341 -15.62 7.95 -12.94
C ALA A 341 -14.86 8.63 -11.79
N ARG A 342 -15.54 8.79 -10.65
CA ARG A 342 -14.88 9.18 -9.40
C ARG A 342 -13.86 8.11 -9.02
N ARG A 343 -12.68 8.54 -8.57
CA ARG A 343 -11.58 7.63 -8.23
C ARG A 343 -11.45 7.55 -6.72
N ARG A 344 -11.79 6.38 -6.15
CA ARG A 344 -11.72 6.13 -4.71
C ARG A 344 -10.66 5.11 -4.41
N PHE A 345 -9.72 5.45 -3.55
CA PHE A 345 -8.76 4.50 -3.01
C PHE A 345 -9.18 4.12 -1.61
N ILE A 346 -9.09 2.84 -1.28
CA ILE A 346 -9.29 2.33 0.08
C ILE A 346 -7.99 1.64 0.46
N LEU A 347 -7.20 2.30 1.31
CA LEU A 347 -5.92 1.78 1.81
C LEU A 347 -6.12 1.10 3.16
N ILE A 348 -5.67 -0.14 3.25
CA ILE A 348 -5.81 -0.98 4.44
C ILE A 348 -4.41 -1.44 4.87
N THR A 349 -3.95 -0.99 6.04
CA THR A 349 -2.60 -1.29 6.58
C THR A 349 -2.55 -1.09 8.09
N ASP A 350 -1.69 -1.83 8.77
CA ASP A 350 -1.38 -1.67 10.19
C ASP A 350 0.04 -1.13 10.45
N ALA A 351 0.68 -0.62 9.39
CA ALA A 351 2.06 -0.14 9.42
C ALA A 351 2.16 1.38 9.16
N PRO A 352 3.26 2.02 9.59
CA PRO A 352 3.52 3.41 9.24
C PRO A 352 3.72 3.57 7.72
N PHE A 353 3.41 4.75 7.20
CA PHE A 353 3.61 5.01 5.77
C PHE A 353 5.10 5.19 5.45
N THR A 354 5.64 4.27 4.66
CA THR A 354 7.00 4.32 4.14
C THR A 354 7.02 4.35 2.62
N GLY A 355 8.15 4.78 2.04
CA GLY A 355 8.33 4.80 0.59
C GLY A 355 9.42 5.74 0.09
N SER A 356 9.57 5.81 -1.24
CA SER A 356 10.47 6.77 -1.89
C SER A 356 9.86 8.17 -2.00
N TYR A 357 8.55 8.30 -1.76
CA TYR A 357 7.82 9.56 -1.88
C TYR A 357 7.57 10.15 -0.49
N THR A 358 7.53 11.47 -0.44
CA THR A 358 7.06 12.25 0.70
C THR A 358 5.53 12.32 0.72
N ILE A 359 4.93 12.61 1.88
CA ILE A 359 3.49 12.83 2.00
C ILE A 359 2.99 13.94 1.04
N GLN A 360 3.78 15.00 0.84
CA GLN A 360 3.42 16.11 -0.05
C GLN A 360 3.40 15.68 -1.52
N GLU A 361 4.38 14.89 -1.97
CA GLU A 361 4.38 14.34 -3.32
C GLU A 361 3.18 13.41 -3.54
N VAL A 362 2.84 12.57 -2.56
CA VAL A 362 1.67 11.69 -2.63
C VAL A 362 0.38 12.51 -2.72
N LEU A 363 0.22 13.54 -1.89
CA LEU A 363 -0.93 14.45 -1.94
C LEU A 363 -1.06 15.13 -3.30
N GLN A 364 0.03 15.68 -3.82
CA GLN A 364 0.05 16.34 -5.12
C GLN A 364 -0.38 15.39 -6.24
N GLN A 365 0.09 14.14 -6.20
CA GLN A 365 -0.29 13.12 -7.18
C GLN A 365 -1.76 12.72 -7.03
N CYS A 366 -2.27 12.57 -5.81
CA CYS A 366 -3.69 12.29 -5.57
C CYS A 366 -4.59 13.43 -6.08
N TRP A 367 -4.25 14.69 -5.80
CA TRP A 367 -5.03 15.84 -6.28
C TRP A 367 -4.99 15.98 -7.80
N ALA A 368 -3.80 15.86 -8.41
CA ALA A 368 -3.66 15.90 -9.87
C ALA A 368 -4.45 14.79 -10.57
N ALA A 369 -4.65 13.65 -9.89
CA ALA A 369 -5.43 12.54 -10.39
C ALA A 369 -6.88 12.51 -9.89
N GLU A 370 -7.36 13.52 -9.16
CA GLU A 370 -8.71 13.56 -8.58
C GLU A 370 -9.05 12.30 -7.77
N ILE A 371 -8.10 11.84 -6.96
CA ILE A 371 -8.26 10.65 -6.10
C ILE A 371 -8.62 11.08 -4.69
N THR A 372 -9.71 10.51 -4.18
CA THR A 372 -10.04 10.51 -2.75
C THR A 372 -9.54 9.23 -2.10
N LEU A 373 -8.83 9.34 -0.98
CA LEU A 373 -8.23 8.22 -0.28
C LEU A 373 -8.89 8.00 1.09
N ASP A 374 -9.67 6.93 1.19
CA ASP A 374 -10.15 6.38 2.45
C ASP A 374 -9.08 5.43 3.03
N ILE A 375 -8.88 5.48 4.35
CA ILE A 375 -7.82 4.73 5.03
C ILE A 375 -8.40 3.98 6.23
N ILE A 376 -8.25 2.65 6.24
CA ILE A 376 -8.41 1.81 7.43
C ILE A 376 -7.00 1.49 7.91
N GLY A 377 -6.55 2.26 8.89
CA GLY A 377 -5.14 2.40 9.19
C GLY A 377 -4.84 2.39 10.68
N GLY A 378 -3.61 2.08 11.03
CA GLY A 378 -3.08 2.26 12.37
C GLY A 378 -1.61 1.89 12.38
N VAL A 379 -0.98 1.99 13.55
CA VAL A 379 0.33 1.39 13.79
C VAL A 379 0.16 0.41 14.95
N THR A 380 0.08 -0.88 14.62
CA THR A 380 -0.05 -1.95 15.61
C THR A 380 1.32 -2.32 16.18
N ASP A 381 2.35 -2.36 15.34
CA ASP A 381 3.72 -2.59 15.76
C ASP A 381 4.43 -1.28 16.14
N ARG A 382 4.47 -0.99 17.44
CA ARG A 382 5.15 0.18 18.00
C ARG A 382 6.67 0.14 17.83
N THR A 383 7.25 -0.99 17.41
CA THR A 383 8.70 -1.11 17.22
C THR A 383 9.17 -0.58 15.86
N GLU A 384 8.26 -0.47 14.88
CA GLU A 384 8.60 -0.04 13.53
C GLU A 384 8.47 1.48 13.33
N ALA A 385 7.70 2.16 14.19
CA ALA A 385 7.58 3.60 14.18
C ALA A 385 8.40 4.23 15.32
N ASP A 386 9.33 5.14 14.98
CA ASP A 386 9.99 6.00 15.96
C ASP A 386 8.96 6.81 16.78
N ASP A 387 7.82 7.14 16.16
CA ASP A 387 6.68 7.82 16.78
C ASP A 387 5.35 7.31 16.16
N PRO A 388 4.61 6.40 16.84
CA PRO A 388 3.35 5.87 16.32
C PRO A 388 2.25 6.93 16.22
N LEU A 389 2.27 7.97 17.07
CA LEU A 389 1.30 9.07 16.99
C LEU A 389 1.54 9.91 15.73
N LYS A 390 2.81 10.09 15.36
CA LYS A 390 3.16 10.76 14.10
C LYS A 390 2.63 9.99 12.90
N ALA A 391 2.84 8.67 12.85
CA ALA A 391 2.36 7.83 11.76
C ALA A 391 0.83 7.87 11.62
N GLU A 392 0.09 7.76 12.73
CA GLU A 392 -1.37 7.89 12.73
C GLU A 392 -1.83 9.27 12.24
N ARG A 393 -1.15 10.35 12.67
CA ARG A 393 -1.44 11.71 12.19
C ARG A 393 -1.19 11.86 10.69
N GLU A 394 -0.13 11.26 10.15
CA GLU A 394 0.14 11.27 8.71
C GLU A 394 -0.98 10.57 7.92
N GLN A 395 -1.43 9.41 8.39
CA GLN A 395 -2.57 8.69 7.78
C GLN A 395 -3.85 9.54 7.81
N LYS A 396 -4.21 10.09 8.99
CA LYS A 396 -5.37 10.98 9.12
C LYS A 396 -5.28 12.21 8.22
N ALA A 397 -4.11 12.84 8.17
CA ALA A 397 -3.87 14.01 7.34
C ALA A 397 -4.03 13.68 5.85
N LEU A 398 -3.50 12.54 5.40
CA LEU A 398 -3.59 12.12 4.00
C LEU A 398 -5.04 11.83 3.59
N ALA A 399 -5.80 11.12 4.43
CA ALA A 399 -7.22 10.86 4.18
C ALA A 399 -8.01 12.18 4.10
N ARG A 400 -7.92 13.01 5.14
CA ARG A 400 -8.65 14.29 5.22
C ARG A 400 -8.32 15.23 4.06
N LYS A 401 -7.03 15.40 3.73
CA LYS A 401 -6.59 16.32 2.66
C LYS A 401 -6.99 15.85 1.25
N THR A 402 -7.30 14.56 1.07
CA THR A 402 -7.85 14.04 -0.19
C THR A 402 -9.38 13.96 -0.19
N GLY A 403 -10.04 14.38 0.90
CA GLY A 403 -11.49 14.32 1.07
C GLY A 403 -12.02 12.95 1.51
N GLY A 404 -11.16 12.04 1.92
CA GLY A 404 -11.51 10.69 2.36
C GLY A 404 -11.67 10.57 3.87
N MET A 405 -12.06 9.38 4.32
CA MET A 405 -12.27 9.03 5.72
C MET A 405 -11.06 8.26 6.28
N TRP A 406 -10.79 8.42 7.56
CA TRP A 406 -9.82 7.59 8.27
C TRP A 406 -10.53 6.81 9.39
N PHE A 407 -10.22 5.52 9.50
CA PHE A 407 -10.69 4.64 10.55
C PHE A 407 -9.52 3.86 11.15
N PRO A 408 -9.54 3.57 12.46
CA PRO A 408 -8.55 2.71 13.06
C PRO A 408 -8.69 1.29 12.51
N ILE A 409 -7.56 0.62 12.25
CA ILE A 409 -7.58 -0.78 11.88
C ILE A 409 -8.07 -1.64 13.06
N PRO A 410 -9.03 -2.55 12.86
CA PRO A 410 -9.49 -3.45 13.91
C PRO A 410 -8.35 -4.30 14.50
N THR A 411 -8.23 -4.28 15.83
CA THR A 411 -7.28 -5.09 16.60
C THR A 411 -8.03 -5.93 17.64
N ASN A 412 -7.52 -7.13 17.95
CA ASN A 412 -8.07 -8.00 19.00
C ASN A 412 -7.71 -7.54 20.41
#